data_AF-A0A9P7KJT3-F1
#
_entry.id   AF-A0A9P7KJT3-F1
#
_cell.length_a   1.000
_cell.length_b   1.000
_cell.length_c   1.000
_cell.angle_alpha   90.00
_cell.angle_beta   90.00
_cell.angle_gamma   90.00
#
_symmetry.space_group_name_H-M   'P 1'
#
loop_
_entity.id
_entity.type
_entity.pdbx_description
1 polymer ?
#
loop_
_entity_poly.entity_id
_entity_poly.type
_entity_poly.pdbx_seq_one_letter_code
_entity_poly.pdbx_strand_id
1 'polypeptide(L)'
;MIHAGYGCEFGLPGMVVEALASAAVHEASTSVLLPESLWTSQVPTNESLTLGTKPSTPPVKNVHAFTIVARILRDQELGKIEEKDPIGTFTTLLQRHGEYLNKYLVQWTYDRSDPREPERKIEEIVWTNTIIFGIGGWSKGKRFNSDFLSMHLVTSSLFLSSITANLKPESQELLLRGYFGLSVAWWLGRGRPGLDIAGFFSEDTSYLTPDGPFPTPHANSLPSATSPKATTPNPWLPIIQTSIVTPDDHTPKLYRALAHYGSLYGSRAPGQLDFAGTELPFAEKLDGSLFIRVAGLASERLFRKDLDVKTGIWERHGFFGVGS
;
A
#
# COMPACT_ATOMS: atom_id res chain seq x y z
N MET A 1 2.37 10.61 11.36
CA MET A 1 2.10 10.77 9.91
C MET A 1 0.64 11.09 9.61
N ILE A 2 -0.35 10.24 9.93
CA ILE A 2 -1.77 10.50 9.61
C ILE A 2 -2.22 11.90 10.06
N HIS A 3 -1.88 12.28 11.30
CA HIS A 3 -2.19 13.60 11.86
C HIS A 3 -1.59 14.75 11.00
N ALA A 4 -0.29 14.69 10.68
CA ALA A 4 0.35 15.67 9.81
C ALA A 4 -0.28 15.68 8.40
N GLY A 5 -0.62 14.51 7.87
CA GLY A 5 -1.29 14.32 6.59
C GLY A 5 -2.63 15.04 6.50
N TYR A 6 -3.50 14.84 7.49
CA TYR A 6 -4.75 15.59 7.63
C TYR A 6 -4.52 17.09 7.71
N GLY A 7 -3.50 17.51 8.50
CA GLY A 7 -3.09 18.91 8.60
C GLY A 7 -2.72 19.51 7.24
N CYS A 8 -1.91 18.79 6.45
CA CYS A 8 -1.54 19.22 5.10
C CYS A 8 -2.71 19.19 4.12
N GLU A 9 -3.54 18.14 4.15
CA GLU A 9 -4.67 17.95 3.23
C GLU A 9 -5.73 19.05 3.38
N PHE A 10 -6.06 19.41 4.62
CA PHE A 10 -7.12 20.38 4.92
C PHE A 10 -6.62 21.78 5.28
N GLY A 11 -5.32 22.03 5.19
CA GLY A 11 -4.73 23.33 5.53
C GLY A 11 -4.87 23.70 7.01
N LEU A 12 -4.71 22.72 7.90
CA LEU A 12 -4.82 22.86 9.35
C LEU A 12 -3.42 22.86 10.00
N PRO A 13 -2.72 24.01 10.10
CA PRO A 13 -1.34 24.05 10.59
C PRO A 13 -1.20 23.59 12.05
N GLY A 14 -2.22 23.79 12.90
CA GLY A 14 -2.22 23.30 14.28
C GLY A 14 -2.05 21.79 14.37
N MET A 15 -2.75 21.05 13.50
CA MET A 15 -2.62 19.58 13.41
C MET A 15 -1.24 19.14 12.94
N VAL A 16 -0.60 19.91 12.06
CA VAL A 16 0.79 19.65 11.65
C VAL A 16 1.74 19.83 12.84
N VAL A 17 1.57 20.91 13.62
CA VAL A 17 2.37 21.17 14.83
C VAL A 17 2.19 20.05 15.86
N GLU A 18 0.95 19.62 16.13
CA GLU A 18 0.66 18.51 17.05
C GLU A 18 1.32 17.21 16.58
N ALA A 19 1.26 16.91 15.29
CA ALA A 19 1.87 15.73 14.72
C ALA A 19 3.41 15.73 14.85
N LEU A 20 4.04 16.87 14.62
CA LEU A 20 5.50 17.04 14.77
C LEU A 20 5.93 16.99 16.24
N ALA A 21 5.16 17.62 17.14
CA ALA A 21 5.41 17.56 18.58
C ALA A 21 5.30 16.11 19.10
N SER A 22 4.29 15.38 18.65
CA SER A 22 4.14 13.95 18.96
C SER A 22 5.32 13.13 18.43
N ALA A 23 5.77 13.38 17.19
CA ALA A 23 6.93 12.69 16.62
C ALA A 23 8.22 12.97 17.40
N ALA A 24 8.42 14.20 17.89
CA ALA A 24 9.63 14.60 18.62
C ALA A 24 9.81 13.91 19.98
N VAL A 25 8.73 13.40 20.58
CA VAL A 25 8.75 12.68 21.87
C VAL A 25 8.62 11.16 21.71
N HIS A 26 8.47 10.66 20.48
CA HIS A 26 8.45 9.22 20.21
C HIS A 26 9.87 8.65 20.16
N GLU A 27 10.03 7.42 20.64
CA GLU A 27 11.29 6.68 20.55
C GLU A 27 11.66 6.38 19.08
N ALA A 28 12.93 6.57 18.75
CA ALA A 28 13.48 6.33 17.41
C ALA A 28 13.73 4.83 17.12
N SER A 29 12.66 4.04 17.13
CA SER A 29 12.69 2.57 16.95
C SER A 29 12.84 2.09 15.50
N THR A 30 12.75 3.01 14.52
CA THR A 30 12.79 2.69 13.08
C THR A 30 14.04 3.18 12.37
N SER A 31 15.01 3.73 13.10
CA SER A 31 16.23 4.34 12.55
C SER A 31 17.03 3.39 11.66
N VAL A 32 16.96 2.07 11.94
CA VAL A 32 17.61 1.07 11.10
C VAL A 32 17.12 1.15 9.64
N LEU A 33 15.86 1.48 9.36
CA LEU A 33 15.32 1.57 8.00
C LEU A 33 15.79 2.81 7.22
N LEU A 34 16.37 3.79 7.91
CA LEU A 34 16.83 5.06 7.35
C LEU A 34 18.29 5.30 7.75
N PRO A 35 19.26 4.57 7.13
CA PRO A 35 20.65 4.70 7.50
C PRO A 35 21.17 6.12 7.32
N GLU A 36 22.14 6.51 8.15
CA GLU A 36 22.74 7.85 8.18
C GLU A 36 23.20 8.34 6.79
N SER A 37 23.66 7.42 5.94
CA SER A 37 24.07 7.70 4.56
C SER A 37 23.00 8.38 3.69
N LEU A 38 21.72 8.20 4.00
CA LEU A 38 20.61 8.88 3.31
C LEU A 38 20.53 10.36 3.68
N TRP A 39 21.04 10.74 4.85
CA TRP A 39 21.02 12.11 5.38
C TRP A 39 22.27 12.91 5.00
N THR A 40 23.42 12.24 4.86
CA THR A 40 24.72 12.89 4.60
C THR A 40 24.99 13.17 3.11
N SER A 41 24.08 12.80 2.22
CA SER A 41 24.22 13.07 0.79
C SER A 41 23.89 14.53 0.45
N GLN A 42 24.79 15.45 0.81
CA GLN A 42 25.02 16.77 0.20
C GLN A 42 26.10 17.59 0.95
N VAL A 43 27.38 17.32 0.69
CA VAL A 43 28.38 18.38 0.47
C VAL A 43 29.33 17.86 -0.60
N PRO A 44 29.32 18.40 -1.84
CA PRO A 44 30.51 18.31 -2.67
C PRO A 44 31.56 19.15 -1.97
N THR A 45 32.54 18.52 -1.31
CA THR A 45 33.76 19.22 -0.92
C THR A 45 34.41 19.70 -2.21
N ASN A 46 34.29 21.01 -2.46
CA ASN A 46 34.99 21.71 -3.52
C ASN A 46 36.49 21.70 -3.22
N GLU A 47 37.15 20.57 -3.44
CA GLU A 47 38.60 20.49 -3.56
C GLU A 47 38.97 19.55 -4.71
N SER A 48 38.83 20.08 -5.94
CA SER A 48 39.88 20.02 -6.97
C SER A 48 39.34 20.61 -8.27
N LEU A 49 39.84 21.79 -8.62
CA LEU A 49 39.72 22.37 -9.96
C LEU A 49 40.55 21.52 -10.93
N THR A 50 40.00 20.39 -11.39
CA THR A 50 40.48 19.75 -12.61
C THR A 50 39.42 19.93 -13.69
N LEU A 51 39.78 20.66 -14.73
CA LEU A 51 39.04 20.78 -15.98
C LEU A 51 39.06 19.41 -16.69
N GLY A 52 38.25 18.49 -16.19
CA GLY A 52 38.10 17.13 -16.69
C GLY A 52 36.65 16.90 -17.09
N THR A 53 36.46 16.41 -18.31
CA THR A 53 35.21 15.92 -18.89
C THR A 53 34.26 15.37 -17.83
N LYS A 54 33.02 15.91 -17.76
CA LYS A 54 31.94 15.37 -16.92
C LYS A 54 31.93 13.84 -17.08
N PRO A 55 32.18 13.05 -16.01
CA PRO A 55 31.81 11.65 -16.05
C PRO A 55 30.29 11.64 -16.22
N SER A 56 29.79 11.13 -17.35
CA SER A 56 28.38 10.75 -17.44
C SER A 56 28.19 9.68 -16.37
N THR A 57 27.65 10.06 -15.22
CA THR A 57 27.08 9.10 -14.27
C THR A 57 26.13 8.23 -15.09
N PRO A 58 26.34 6.90 -15.14
CA PRO A 58 25.41 6.04 -15.83
C PRO A 58 24.01 6.28 -15.26
N PRO A 59 22.96 6.32 -16.09
CA PRO A 59 21.62 6.60 -15.62
C PRO A 59 21.30 5.64 -14.47
N VAL A 60 20.85 6.19 -13.34
CA VAL A 60 20.42 5.39 -12.19
C VAL A 60 19.35 4.45 -12.71
N LYS A 61 19.66 3.15 -12.79
CA LYS A 61 18.71 2.15 -13.27
C LYS A 61 17.50 2.22 -12.35
N ASN A 62 16.36 2.67 -12.86
CA ASN A 62 15.15 2.81 -12.08
C ASN A 62 14.70 1.43 -11.56
N VAL A 63 14.73 1.24 -10.23
CA VAL A 63 14.27 0.04 -9.57
C VAL A 63 12.90 0.30 -8.95
N HIS A 64 11.90 -0.43 -9.43
CA HIS A 64 10.51 -0.36 -8.97
C HIS A 64 10.32 -1.14 -7.64
N ALA A 65 9.38 -0.71 -6.79
CA ALA A 65 9.03 -1.34 -5.52
C ALA A 65 8.71 -2.84 -5.65
N PHE A 66 7.91 -3.22 -6.65
CA PHE A 66 7.64 -4.62 -7.01
C PHE A 66 8.89 -5.47 -7.21
N THR A 67 9.95 -4.93 -7.82
CA THR A 67 11.22 -5.66 -7.96
C THR A 67 11.84 -5.96 -6.59
N ILE A 68 11.75 -5.02 -5.64
CA ILE A 68 12.21 -5.23 -4.27
C ILE A 68 11.37 -6.30 -3.57
N VAL A 69 10.04 -6.21 -3.66
CA VAL A 69 9.11 -7.21 -3.11
C VAL A 69 9.41 -8.60 -3.67
N ALA A 70 9.65 -8.71 -4.97
CA ALA A 70 9.96 -9.97 -5.64
C ALA A 70 11.30 -10.59 -5.19
N ARG A 71 12.30 -9.75 -4.93
CA ARG A 71 13.61 -10.18 -4.41
C ARG A 71 13.49 -10.67 -2.97
N ILE A 72 12.67 -10.00 -2.16
CA ILE A 72 12.36 -10.42 -0.78
C ILE A 72 11.53 -11.72 -0.76
N LEU A 73 10.56 -11.88 -1.68
CA LEU A 73 9.78 -13.11 -1.81
C LEU A 73 10.67 -14.34 -2.10
N ARG A 74 11.77 -14.14 -2.85
CA ARG A 74 12.75 -15.18 -3.19
C ARG A 74 13.79 -15.45 -2.08
N ASP A 75 13.95 -14.54 -1.13
CA ASP A 75 14.87 -14.73 -0.02
C ASP A 75 14.28 -15.72 1.00
N GLN A 76 14.97 -16.85 1.16
CA GLN A 76 14.52 -17.91 2.06
C GLN A 76 14.72 -17.56 3.54
N GLU A 77 15.70 -16.72 3.90
CA GLU A 77 15.95 -16.33 5.29
C GLU A 77 14.86 -15.38 5.79
N LEU A 78 14.47 -14.39 4.98
CA LEU A 78 13.31 -13.53 5.25
C LEU A 78 11.99 -14.33 5.25
N GLY A 79 11.97 -15.49 4.59
CA GLY A 79 10.84 -16.41 4.61
C GLY A 79 10.66 -17.23 5.89
N LYS A 80 11.70 -17.32 6.73
CA LYS A 80 11.67 -18.05 8.01
C LYS A 80 11.24 -17.19 9.21
N ILE A 81 10.96 -15.91 8.97
CA ILE A 81 10.58 -14.98 10.03
C ILE A 81 9.19 -15.36 10.56
N GLU A 82 9.15 -15.87 11.80
CA GLU A 82 7.94 -16.14 12.56
C GLU A 82 7.96 -15.30 13.84
N GLU A 83 7.59 -14.03 13.74
CA GLU A 83 7.47 -13.17 14.91
C GLU A 83 6.11 -13.40 15.60
N LYS A 84 6.15 -14.11 16.73
CA LYS A 84 4.94 -14.58 17.43
C LYS A 84 4.38 -13.57 18.44
N ASP A 85 5.06 -12.46 18.68
CA ASP A 85 4.60 -11.42 19.61
C ASP A 85 3.75 -10.36 18.90
N PRO A 86 2.41 -10.41 18.96
CA PRO A 86 1.54 -9.47 18.23
C PRO A 86 1.74 -7.99 18.58
N ILE A 87 2.38 -7.65 19.72
CA ILE A 87 2.58 -6.26 20.17
C ILE A 87 4.00 -5.79 19.83
N GLY A 88 5.03 -6.59 20.13
CA GLY A 88 6.44 -6.27 19.89
C GLY A 88 7.03 -6.78 18.57
N THR A 89 6.24 -7.46 17.73
CA THR A 89 6.68 -8.06 16.44
C THR A 89 7.50 -7.10 15.61
N PHE A 90 7.05 -5.85 15.47
CA PHE A 90 7.71 -4.89 14.59
C PHE A 90 9.08 -4.45 15.11
N THR A 91 9.15 -4.10 16.40
CA THR A 91 10.41 -3.73 17.05
C THR A 91 11.39 -4.91 17.03
N THR A 92 10.92 -6.12 17.35
CA THR A 92 11.74 -7.33 17.33
C THR A 92 12.26 -7.63 15.93
N LEU A 93 11.41 -7.53 14.92
CA LEU A 93 11.79 -7.71 13.52
C LEU A 93 12.87 -6.70 13.11
N LEU A 94 12.71 -5.42 13.45
CA LEU A 94 13.69 -4.41 13.11
C LEU A 94 15.03 -4.63 13.84
N GLN A 95 15.00 -5.01 15.11
CA GLN A 95 16.21 -5.32 15.88
C GLN A 95 16.98 -6.52 15.32
N ARG A 96 16.27 -7.56 14.85
CA ARG A 96 16.90 -8.81 14.38
C ARG A 96 17.23 -8.81 12.89
N HIS A 97 16.40 -8.15 12.09
CA HIS A 97 16.42 -8.27 10.64
C HIS A 97 16.48 -6.93 9.90
N GLY A 98 16.41 -5.78 10.59
CA GLY A 98 16.42 -4.46 9.95
C GLY A 98 17.63 -4.20 9.07
N GLU A 99 18.84 -4.52 9.56
CA GLU A 99 20.07 -4.37 8.76
C GLU A 99 20.10 -5.30 7.54
N TYR A 100 19.59 -6.53 7.69
CA TYR A 100 19.49 -7.46 6.57
C TYR A 100 18.48 -6.97 5.54
N LEU A 101 17.33 -6.46 6.00
CA LEU A 101 16.28 -5.89 5.15
C LEU A 101 16.77 -4.67 4.36
N ASN A 102 17.62 -3.83 4.96
CA ASN A 102 18.20 -2.67 4.28
C ASN A 102 18.93 -3.04 2.99
N LYS A 103 19.55 -4.22 2.91
CA LYS A 103 20.22 -4.68 1.69
C LYS A 103 19.29 -4.65 0.48
N TYR A 104 17.99 -4.84 0.69
CA TYR A 104 16.95 -4.73 -0.33
C TYR A 104 16.46 -3.30 -0.50
N LEU A 105 16.16 -2.60 0.62
CA LEU A 105 15.56 -1.26 0.57
C LEU A 105 16.45 -0.22 -0.11
N VAL A 106 17.77 -0.30 0.07
CA VAL A 106 18.72 0.61 -0.60
C VAL A 106 18.75 0.45 -2.13
N GLN A 107 18.26 -0.68 -2.65
CA GLN A 107 18.18 -0.91 -4.09
C GLN A 107 17.00 -0.15 -4.72
N TRP A 108 15.99 0.26 -3.94
CA TRP A 108 14.90 1.10 -4.44
C TRP A 108 15.46 2.49 -4.76
N THR A 109 15.38 2.91 -6.02
CA THR A 109 16.02 4.16 -6.47
C THR A 109 15.06 5.33 -6.37
N TYR A 110 15.61 6.54 -6.25
CA TYR A 110 14.86 7.79 -6.26
C TYR A 110 15.66 8.84 -7.04
N ASP A 111 15.10 9.40 -8.09
CA ASP A 111 15.72 10.47 -8.89
C ASP A 111 15.27 11.86 -8.42
N ARG A 112 16.11 12.55 -7.63
CA ARG A 112 15.82 13.93 -7.16
C ARG A 112 15.73 14.96 -8.28
N SER A 113 16.24 14.66 -9.47
CA SER A 113 16.24 15.59 -10.60
C SER A 113 14.93 15.57 -11.40
N ASP A 114 14.11 14.52 -11.25
CA ASP A 114 12.82 14.42 -11.90
C ASP A 114 11.71 14.98 -10.97
N PRO A 115 11.05 16.09 -11.34
CA PRO A 115 9.98 16.67 -10.53
C PRO A 115 8.73 15.79 -10.41
N ARG A 116 8.61 14.71 -11.20
CA ARG A 116 7.51 13.73 -11.14
C ARG A 116 7.87 12.48 -10.33
N GLU A 117 9.11 12.38 -9.86
CA GLU A 117 9.58 11.24 -9.08
C GLU A 117 8.75 11.01 -7.80
N PRO A 118 8.34 12.04 -7.03
CA PRO A 118 7.51 11.83 -5.85
C PRO A 118 6.21 11.12 -6.18
N GLU A 119 5.46 11.60 -7.18
CA GLU A 119 4.17 11.03 -7.58
C GLU A 119 4.33 9.60 -8.08
N ARG A 120 5.37 9.36 -8.88
CA ARG A 120 5.70 8.02 -9.39
C ARG A 120 6.00 7.05 -8.25
N LYS A 121 6.78 7.47 -7.26
CA LYS A 121 7.15 6.63 -6.10
C LYS A 121 5.99 6.43 -5.13
N ILE A 122 5.09 7.41 -5.01
CA ILE A 122 3.82 7.26 -4.30
C ILE A 122 2.95 6.21 -4.98
N GLU A 123 2.82 6.24 -6.31
CA GLU A 123 2.09 5.22 -7.06
C GLU A 123 2.67 3.83 -6.78
N GLU A 124 3.99 3.65 -6.87
CA GLU A 124 4.65 2.36 -6.54
C GLU A 124 4.29 1.86 -5.13
N ILE A 125 4.28 2.75 -4.13
CA ILE A 125 3.91 2.44 -2.74
C ILE A 125 2.43 2.05 -2.64
N VAL A 126 1.52 2.82 -3.26
CA VAL A 126 0.07 2.58 -3.22
C VAL A 126 -0.26 1.20 -3.78
N TRP A 127 0.28 0.87 -4.95
CA TRP A 127 0.10 -0.44 -5.56
C TRP A 127 0.69 -1.54 -4.69
N THR A 128 1.91 -1.36 -4.16
CA THR A 128 2.56 -2.35 -3.29
C THR A 128 1.76 -2.61 -2.01
N ASN A 129 1.31 -1.56 -1.32
CA ASN A 129 0.49 -1.70 -0.12
C ASN A 129 -0.85 -2.38 -0.42
N THR A 130 -1.47 -2.05 -1.57
CA THR A 130 -2.75 -2.64 -1.98
C THR A 130 -2.61 -4.12 -2.30
N ILE A 131 -1.55 -4.57 -2.97
CA ILE A 131 -1.33 -6.01 -3.21
C ILE A 131 -0.95 -6.75 -1.93
N ILE A 132 -0.19 -6.13 -1.02
CA ILE A 132 0.14 -6.73 0.30
C ILE A 132 -1.15 -7.00 1.09
N PHE A 133 -2.03 -6.01 1.20
CA PHE A 133 -3.30 -6.18 1.92
C PHE A 133 -4.29 -7.07 1.16
N GLY A 134 -4.51 -6.79 -0.11
CA GLY A 134 -5.55 -7.40 -0.92
C GLY A 134 -5.20 -8.79 -1.45
N ILE A 135 -4.07 -8.93 -2.14
CA ILE A 135 -3.66 -10.22 -2.71
C ILE A 135 -3.03 -11.09 -1.63
N GLY A 136 -2.22 -10.52 -0.74
CA GLY A 136 -1.64 -11.25 0.41
C GLY A 136 -2.71 -11.76 1.38
N GLY A 137 -3.83 -11.05 1.52
CA GLY A 137 -4.99 -11.49 2.29
C GLY A 137 -5.88 -12.52 1.59
N TRP A 138 -5.69 -12.74 0.29
CA TRP A 138 -6.58 -13.56 -0.54
C TRP A 138 -6.01 -14.95 -0.81
N SER A 139 -6.89 -15.94 -0.89
CA SER A 139 -6.56 -17.29 -1.35
C SER A 139 -7.81 -17.94 -1.92
N LYS A 140 -7.67 -18.67 -3.02
CA LYS A 140 -8.80 -19.32 -3.69
C LYS A 140 -9.62 -20.20 -2.75
N GLY A 141 -10.92 -19.96 -2.69
CA GLY A 141 -11.86 -20.72 -1.87
C GLY A 141 -11.68 -20.58 -0.35
N LYS A 142 -10.79 -19.70 0.11
CA LYS A 142 -10.58 -19.39 1.53
C LYS A 142 -11.18 -18.03 1.86
N ARG A 143 -11.51 -17.86 3.14
CA ARG A 143 -11.94 -16.58 3.68
C ARG A 143 -10.82 -15.56 3.54
N PHE A 144 -11.16 -14.35 3.09
CA PHE A 144 -10.23 -13.22 3.03
C PHE A 144 -9.70 -12.87 4.43
N ASN A 145 -8.38 -12.79 4.56
CA ASN A 145 -7.71 -12.30 5.77
C ASN A 145 -7.59 -10.78 5.69
N SER A 146 -8.52 -10.07 6.34
CA SER A 146 -8.49 -8.61 6.48
C SER A 146 -7.53 -8.19 7.60
N ASP A 147 -6.22 -8.32 7.35
CA ASP A 147 -5.18 -8.00 8.34
C ASP A 147 -5.19 -6.52 8.73
N PHE A 148 -5.34 -6.27 10.03
CA PHE A 148 -5.49 -4.94 10.62
C PHE A 148 -4.31 -4.03 10.27
N LEU A 149 -3.08 -4.54 10.32
CA LEU A 149 -1.88 -3.73 10.13
C LEU A 149 -1.59 -3.46 8.66
N SER A 150 -1.80 -4.44 7.78
CA SER A 150 -1.66 -4.28 6.33
C SER A 150 -2.66 -3.27 5.76
N MET A 151 -3.90 -3.25 6.28
CA MET A 151 -4.89 -2.23 5.95
C MET A 151 -4.41 -0.80 6.33
N HIS A 152 -3.68 -0.66 7.44
CA HIS A 152 -3.10 0.64 7.82
C HIS A 152 -2.07 1.14 6.80
N LEU A 153 -1.37 0.24 6.10
CA LEU A 153 -0.48 0.64 5.00
C LEU A 153 -1.27 1.27 3.85
N VAL A 154 -2.42 0.70 3.49
CA VAL A 154 -3.29 1.26 2.42
C VAL A 154 -3.91 2.59 2.82
N THR A 155 -4.45 2.69 4.02
CA THR A 155 -5.15 3.90 4.49
C THR A 155 -4.21 5.06 4.73
N SER A 156 -3.03 4.77 5.26
CA SER A 156 -2.10 5.82 5.68
C SER A 156 -1.24 6.34 4.52
N SER A 157 -1.08 5.57 3.43
CA SER A 157 -0.42 6.05 2.20
C SER A 157 -1.20 7.15 1.50
N LEU A 158 -2.49 7.31 1.81
CA LEU A 158 -3.36 8.36 1.26
C LEU A 158 -2.82 9.76 1.52
N PHE A 159 -2.08 9.92 2.62
CA PHE A 159 -1.53 11.20 3.05
C PHE A 159 -0.18 11.54 2.42
N LEU A 160 0.46 10.61 1.69
CA LEU A 160 1.79 10.83 1.14
C LEU A 160 1.80 12.03 0.21
N SER A 161 0.85 12.11 -0.74
CA SER A 161 0.77 13.22 -1.71
C SER A 161 0.60 14.58 -1.02
N SER A 162 -0.26 14.67 0.00
CA SER A 162 -0.48 15.92 0.74
C SER A 162 0.76 16.34 1.53
N ILE A 163 1.49 15.39 2.12
CA ILE A 163 2.72 15.68 2.86
C ILE A 163 3.84 16.07 1.89
N THR A 164 4.10 15.29 0.84
CA THR A 164 5.20 15.53 -0.11
C THR A 164 5.05 16.86 -0.83
N ALA A 165 3.82 17.31 -1.13
CA ALA A 165 3.55 18.62 -1.72
C ALA A 165 4.08 19.80 -0.87
N ASN A 166 4.33 19.59 0.42
CA ASN A 166 4.84 20.59 1.35
C ASN A 166 6.33 20.40 1.71
N LEU A 167 7.01 19.43 1.10
CA LEU A 167 8.39 19.06 1.43
C LEU A 167 9.36 19.44 0.31
N LYS A 168 10.62 19.70 0.69
CA LYS A 168 11.73 19.81 -0.25
C LYS A 168 12.06 18.44 -0.86
N PRO A 169 12.65 18.38 -2.07
CA PRO A 169 12.99 17.11 -2.74
C PRO A 169 13.75 16.10 -1.87
N GLU A 170 14.72 16.55 -1.08
CA GLU A 170 15.48 15.68 -0.17
C GLU A 170 14.60 15.07 0.92
N SER A 171 13.69 15.87 1.49
CA SER A 171 12.75 15.40 2.51
C SER A 171 11.66 14.50 1.93
N GLN A 172 11.25 14.71 0.68
CA GLN A 172 10.34 13.82 -0.04
C GLN A 172 10.97 12.42 -0.20
N GLU A 173 12.22 12.35 -0.66
CA GLU A 173 12.93 11.06 -0.78
C GLU A 173 12.99 10.34 0.57
N LEU A 174 13.43 11.03 1.62
CA LEU A 174 13.58 10.44 2.96
C LEU A 174 12.25 9.92 3.50
N LEU A 175 11.17 10.69 3.35
CA LEU A 175 9.83 10.28 3.74
C LEU A 175 9.40 9.03 2.98
N LEU A 176 9.54 9.02 1.65
CA LEU A 176 9.06 7.92 0.80
C LEU A 176 9.88 6.65 1.01
N ARG A 177 11.21 6.75 1.16
CA ARG A 177 12.07 5.61 1.53
C ARG A 177 11.71 5.04 2.89
N GLY A 178 11.54 5.92 3.89
CA GLY A 178 11.16 5.50 5.23
C GLY A 178 9.79 4.82 5.24
N TYR A 179 8.82 5.38 4.51
CA TYR A 179 7.49 4.81 4.38
C TYR A 179 7.49 3.45 3.67
N PHE A 180 8.20 3.33 2.54
CA PHE A 180 8.33 2.06 1.83
C PHE A 180 9.03 0.99 2.68
N GLY A 181 10.11 1.34 3.37
CA GLY A 181 10.79 0.47 4.31
C GLY A 181 9.86 -0.01 5.43
N LEU A 182 9.05 0.88 5.98
CA LEU A 182 8.06 0.57 7.00
C LEU A 182 6.98 -0.39 6.48
N SER A 183 6.46 -0.16 5.27
CA SER A 183 5.50 -1.06 4.62
C SER A 183 6.04 -2.47 4.48
N VAL A 184 7.27 -2.61 3.97
CA VAL A 184 7.92 -3.92 3.77
C VAL A 184 8.21 -4.60 5.10
N ALA A 185 8.72 -3.86 6.10
CA ALA A 185 9.00 -4.39 7.42
C ALA A 185 7.73 -4.89 8.13
N TRP A 186 6.62 -4.16 8.03
CA TRP A 186 5.33 -4.65 8.53
C TRP A 186 4.89 -5.90 7.80
N TRP A 187 4.89 -5.92 6.47
CA TRP A 187 4.52 -7.10 5.69
C TRP A 187 5.34 -8.35 6.08
N LEU A 188 6.65 -8.20 6.27
CA LEU A 188 7.51 -9.27 6.79
C LEU A 188 7.09 -9.72 8.19
N GLY A 189 6.88 -8.76 9.09
CA GLY A 189 6.44 -9.02 10.47
C GLY A 189 5.03 -9.60 10.56
N ARG A 190 4.22 -9.50 9.51
CA ARG A 190 2.92 -10.18 9.43
C ARG A 190 3.03 -11.61 8.90
N GLY A 191 4.23 -12.11 8.59
CA GLY A 191 4.43 -13.45 8.05
C GLY A 191 4.61 -13.49 6.54
N ARG A 192 4.78 -12.32 5.89
CA ARG A 192 5.15 -12.20 4.48
C ARG A 192 4.28 -13.09 3.57
N PRO A 193 2.93 -12.92 3.58
CA PRO A 193 2.07 -13.70 2.70
C PRO A 193 2.52 -13.57 1.25
N GLY A 194 2.42 -14.69 0.51
CA GLY A 194 2.68 -14.72 -0.93
C GLY A 194 1.67 -13.88 -1.71
N LEU A 195 2.00 -13.59 -2.97
CA LEU A 195 1.19 -12.72 -3.84
C LEU A 195 0.76 -13.50 -5.09
N ASP A 196 -0.32 -14.28 -4.99
CA ASP A 196 -0.89 -15.00 -6.14
C ASP A 196 -1.69 -14.06 -7.05
N ILE A 197 -0.97 -13.21 -7.79
CA ILE A 197 -1.58 -12.22 -8.69
C ILE A 197 -2.38 -12.92 -9.80
N ALA A 198 -1.83 -14.00 -10.37
CA ALA A 198 -2.52 -14.72 -11.44
C ALA A 198 -3.83 -15.36 -10.97
N GLY A 199 -3.83 -16.00 -9.79
CA GLY A 199 -5.04 -16.54 -9.18
C GLY A 199 -6.04 -15.44 -8.86
N PHE A 200 -5.61 -14.34 -8.24
CA PHE A 200 -6.49 -13.24 -7.84
C PHE A 200 -7.26 -12.65 -9.04
N PHE A 201 -6.57 -12.42 -10.17
CA PHE A 201 -7.18 -11.88 -11.38
C PHE A 201 -7.91 -12.93 -12.24
N SER A 202 -7.85 -14.21 -11.88
CA SER A 202 -8.63 -15.26 -12.54
C SER A 202 -10.09 -15.32 -12.06
N GLU A 203 -10.38 -14.75 -10.88
CA GLU A 203 -11.74 -14.66 -10.33
C GLU A 203 -12.48 -13.43 -10.90
N ASP A 204 -13.80 -13.49 -11.03
CA ASP A 204 -14.61 -12.33 -11.42
C ASP A 204 -15.21 -11.62 -10.20
N THR A 205 -14.36 -10.87 -9.50
CA THR A 205 -14.70 -10.13 -8.26
C THR A 205 -14.74 -8.63 -8.46
N SER A 206 -14.61 -8.15 -9.71
CA SER A 206 -14.55 -6.73 -10.04
C SER A 206 -15.89 -6.02 -9.89
N TYR A 207 -16.98 -6.80 -9.84
CA TYR A 207 -18.34 -6.30 -9.84
C TYR A 207 -19.13 -6.94 -8.70
N LEU A 208 -19.23 -6.21 -7.59
CA LEU A 208 -20.01 -6.64 -6.44
C LEU A 208 -21.48 -6.36 -6.67
N THR A 209 -22.31 -7.35 -6.36
CA THR A 209 -23.76 -7.17 -6.25
C THR A 209 -24.10 -7.25 -4.77
N PRO A 210 -24.54 -6.14 -4.14
CA PRO A 210 -24.96 -6.15 -2.74
C PRO A 210 -26.05 -7.18 -2.43
N ASP A 211 -26.18 -7.61 -1.18
CA ASP A 211 -27.31 -8.46 -0.80
C ASP A 211 -28.48 -7.62 -0.29
N GLY A 212 -29.65 -7.69 -0.93
CA GLY A 212 -30.86 -7.04 -0.42
C GLY A 212 -31.87 -6.69 -1.51
N PRO A 213 -32.96 -5.98 -1.14
CA PRO A 213 -33.89 -5.47 -2.13
C PRO A 213 -33.19 -4.42 -2.99
N PHE A 214 -33.20 -4.63 -4.29
CA PHE A 214 -32.68 -3.69 -5.26
C PHE A 214 -33.79 -2.88 -5.91
N PRO A 215 -33.51 -1.65 -6.37
CA PRO A 215 -34.42 -0.99 -7.27
C PRO A 215 -34.58 -1.82 -8.55
N THR A 216 -35.82 -2.00 -9.01
CA THR A 216 -36.10 -2.60 -10.31
C THR A 216 -35.62 -1.65 -11.40
N PRO A 217 -34.67 -2.04 -12.27
CA PRO A 217 -34.23 -1.18 -13.36
C PRO A 217 -35.38 -0.84 -14.29
N HIS A 218 -35.41 0.39 -14.80
CA HIS A 218 -36.38 0.78 -15.82
C HIS A 218 -36.22 -0.10 -17.07
N ALA A 219 -37.31 -0.43 -17.77
CA ALA A 219 -37.28 -1.31 -18.96
C ALA A 219 -36.29 -0.81 -20.04
N ASN A 220 -36.12 0.51 -20.13
CA ASN A 220 -35.21 1.18 -21.08
C ASN A 220 -33.86 1.60 -20.45
N SER A 221 -33.44 0.96 -19.35
CA SER A 221 -32.14 1.24 -18.72
C SER A 221 -30.98 0.83 -19.64
N LEU A 222 -29.85 1.53 -19.48
CA LEU A 222 -28.58 1.24 -20.15
C LEU A 222 -27.50 0.91 -19.11
N PRO A 223 -26.85 -0.27 -19.18
CA PRO A 223 -27.18 -1.39 -20.07
C PRO A 223 -28.57 -1.98 -19.78
N SER A 224 -29.04 -2.91 -20.63
CA SER A 224 -30.37 -3.55 -20.54
C SER A 224 -30.80 -3.83 -19.10
N ALA A 225 -32.11 -3.70 -18.80
CA ALA A 225 -32.70 -3.94 -17.48
C ALA A 225 -32.40 -5.32 -16.85
N THR A 226 -31.95 -6.28 -17.66
CA THR A 226 -31.55 -7.63 -17.21
C THR A 226 -30.06 -7.74 -16.86
N SER A 227 -29.27 -6.71 -17.17
CA SER A 227 -27.85 -6.66 -16.85
C SER A 227 -27.67 -6.42 -15.34
N PRO A 228 -26.74 -7.11 -14.67
CA PRO A 228 -26.36 -6.78 -13.29
C PRO A 228 -25.97 -5.30 -13.13
N LYS A 229 -25.35 -4.73 -14.19
CA LYS A 229 -24.97 -3.32 -14.30
C LYS A 229 -26.13 -2.34 -14.33
N ALA A 230 -27.35 -2.78 -14.63
CA ALA A 230 -28.54 -1.95 -14.50
C ALA A 230 -28.96 -1.82 -13.02
N THR A 231 -28.64 -2.82 -12.20
CA THR A 231 -28.96 -2.87 -10.77
C THR A 231 -27.92 -2.16 -9.91
N THR A 232 -26.62 -2.34 -10.20
CA THR A 232 -25.52 -1.64 -9.48
C THR A 232 -24.59 -0.93 -10.47
N PRO A 233 -25.01 0.16 -11.13
CA PRO A 233 -24.22 0.79 -12.21
C PRO A 233 -22.81 1.20 -11.79
N ASN A 234 -22.63 1.59 -10.52
CA ASN A 234 -21.35 1.91 -9.94
C ASN A 234 -21.06 0.98 -8.74
N PRO A 235 -20.07 0.07 -8.84
CA PRO A 235 -19.76 -0.90 -7.79
C PRO A 235 -19.21 -0.26 -6.49
N TRP A 236 -18.76 0.99 -6.53
CA TRP A 236 -18.30 1.71 -5.33
C TRP A 236 -19.44 2.19 -4.44
N LEU A 237 -20.60 2.55 -5.00
CA LEU A 237 -21.67 3.19 -4.25
C LEU A 237 -22.17 2.33 -3.08
N PRO A 238 -22.44 1.02 -3.25
CA PRO A 238 -22.89 0.21 -2.12
C PRO A 238 -21.83 0.04 -1.03
N ILE A 239 -20.55 -0.05 -1.40
CA ILE A 239 -19.44 -0.14 -0.44
C ILE A 239 -19.37 1.14 0.39
N ILE A 240 -19.38 2.30 -0.28
CA ILE A 240 -19.31 3.61 0.39
C ILE A 240 -20.53 3.79 1.30
N GLN A 241 -21.73 3.50 0.80
CA GLN A 241 -22.96 3.64 1.58
C GLN A 241 -22.95 2.78 2.85
N THR A 242 -22.47 1.53 2.74
CA THR A 242 -22.33 0.64 3.90
C THR A 242 -21.27 1.14 4.87
N SER A 243 -20.16 1.69 4.36
CA SER A 243 -19.07 2.19 5.19
C SER A 243 -19.46 3.33 6.13
N ILE A 244 -20.41 4.18 5.73
CA ILE A 244 -20.83 5.37 6.49
C ILE A 244 -21.55 4.98 7.78
N VAL A 245 -22.26 3.85 7.78
CA VAL A 245 -23.04 3.37 8.93
C VAL A 245 -22.29 2.32 9.76
N THR A 246 -21.00 2.11 9.46
CA THR A 246 -20.16 1.13 10.16
C THR A 246 -19.63 1.72 11.46
N PRO A 247 -19.72 1.01 12.60
CA PRO A 247 -19.20 1.52 13.88
C PRO A 247 -17.68 1.38 14.05
N ASP A 248 -16.98 0.74 13.10
CA ASP A 248 -15.51 0.68 13.06
C ASP A 248 -14.94 1.82 12.22
N ASP A 249 -14.13 2.68 12.85
CA ASP A 249 -13.54 3.87 12.22
C ASP A 249 -12.47 3.56 11.15
N HIS A 250 -11.98 2.33 11.06
CA HIS A 250 -10.97 1.94 10.06
C HIS A 250 -11.62 1.66 8.71
N THR A 251 -12.82 1.11 8.73
CA THR A 251 -13.59 0.74 7.56
C THR A 251 -13.82 1.90 6.57
N PRO A 252 -14.36 3.07 6.98
CA PRO A 252 -14.49 4.21 6.06
C PRO A 252 -13.14 4.76 5.59
N LYS A 253 -12.07 4.64 6.39
CA LYS A 253 -10.71 5.05 5.97
C LYS A 253 -10.20 4.16 4.83
N LEU A 254 -10.37 2.84 4.95
CA LEU A 254 -9.97 1.89 3.91
C LEU A 254 -10.71 2.16 2.60
N TYR A 255 -12.03 2.29 2.65
CA TYR A 255 -12.80 2.52 1.43
C TYR A 255 -12.58 3.89 0.83
N ARG A 256 -12.35 4.94 1.64
CA ARG A 256 -11.90 6.24 1.11
C ARG A 256 -10.59 6.10 0.35
N ALA A 257 -9.59 5.40 0.92
CA ALA A 257 -8.30 5.21 0.28
C ALA A 257 -8.42 4.41 -1.03
N LEU A 258 -9.08 3.26 -0.99
CA LEU A 258 -9.27 2.41 -2.17
C LEU A 258 -10.10 3.09 -3.26
N ALA A 259 -11.17 3.82 -2.91
CA ALA A 259 -11.96 4.56 -3.88
C ALA A 259 -11.15 5.69 -4.51
N HIS A 260 -10.32 6.40 -3.73
CA HIS A 260 -9.42 7.42 -4.25
C HIS A 260 -8.40 6.82 -5.22
N TYR A 261 -7.73 5.74 -4.86
CA TYR A 261 -6.79 5.06 -5.76
C TYR A 261 -7.49 4.48 -7.00
N GLY A 262 -8.72 3.99 -6.85
CA GLY A 262 -9.57 3.61 -7.98
C GLY A 262 -9.89 4.78 -8.91
N SER A 263 -10.03 6.01 -8.38
CA SER A 263 -10.22 7.19 -9.24
C SER A 263 -8.95 7.62 -9.98
N LEU A 264 -7.77 7.42 -9.38
CA LEU A 264 -6.48 7.77 -9.99
C LEU A 264 -6.01 6.73 -10.99
N TYR A 265 -6.11 5.45 -10.62
CA TYR A 265 -5.45 4.34 -11.31
C TYR A 265 -6.42 3.29 -11.85
N GLY A 266 -7.73 3.47 -11.66
CA GLY A 266 -8.76 2.51 -12.07
C GLY A 266 -8.91 2.31 -13.58
N SER A 267 -8.42 3.25 -14.38
CA SER A 267 -8.39 3.15 -15.84
C SER A 267 -7.15 2.41 -16.38
N ARG A 268 -6.22 2.03 -15.51
CA ARG A 268 -5.00 1.31 -15.89
C ARG A 268 -5.34 -0.05 -16.48
N ALA A 269 -4.88 -0.30 -17.72
CA ALA A 269 -4.98 -1.60 -18.37
C ALA A 269 -3.87 -2.56 -17.90
N PRO A 270 -4.09 -3.88 -17.96
CA PRO A 270 -3.01 -4.85 -17.72
C PRO A 270 -1.94 -4.77 -18.83
N GLY A 271 -0.75 -5.31 -18.54
CA GLY A 271 0.34 -5.47 -19.51
C GLY A 271 1.26 -4.26 -19.67
N GLN A 272 1.10 -3.21 -18.86
CA GLN A 272 1.95 -2.03 -18.94
C GLN A 272 3.40 -2.33 -18.51
N LEU A 273 4.36 -1.75 -19.23
CA LEU A 273 5.79 -2.10 -19.16
C LEU A 273 6.44 -1.82 -17.81
N ASP A 274 5.99 -0.80 -17.10
CA ASP A 274 6.46 -0.44 -15.75
C ASP A 274 6.17 -1.55 -14.72
N PHE A 275 5.13 -2.36 -14.91
CA PHE A 275 4.84 -3.55 -14.08
C PHE A 275 5.38 -4.83 -14.70
N ALA A 276 5.16 -5.03 -16.01
CA ALA A 276 5.62 -6.22 -16.73
C ALA A 276 7.15 -6.36 -16.76
N GLY A 277 7.88 -5.23 -16.69
CA GLY A 277 9.33 -5.20 -16.63
C GLY A 277 9.91 -5.40 -15.23
N THR A 278 9.07 -5.58 -14.20
CA THR A 278 9.53 -5.84 -12.83
C THR A 278 9.85 -7.31 -12.61
N GLU A 279 10.54 -7.61 -11.51
CA GLU A 279 10.86 -8.99 -11.15
C GLU A 279 9.70 -9.73 -10.44
N LEU A 280 8.57 -9.06 -10.20
CA LEU A 280 7.42 -9.63 -9.49
C LEU A 280 6.62 -10.53 -10.43
N PRO A 281 6.49 -11.84 -10.13
CA PRO A 281 5.77 -12.76 -11.00
C PRO A 281 4.34 -12.32 -11.28
N PHE A 282 3.96 -12.34 -12.56
CA PHE A 282 2.62 -12.00 -13.03
C PHE A 282 2.18 -10.54 -12.78
N ALA A 283 3.11 -9.63 -12.49
CA ALA A 283 2.79 -8.21 -12.30
C ALA A 283 2.14 -7.58 -13.54
N GLU A 284 2.37 -8.11 -14.74
CA GLU A 284 1.69 -7.70 -15.97
C GLU A 284 0.17 -7.92 -15.95
N LYS A 285 -0.35 -8.77 -15.05
CA LYS A 285 -1.80 -8.98 -14.91
C LYS A 285 -2.49 -7.92 -14.05
N LEU A 286 -1.74 -7.13 -13.29
CA LEU A 286 -2.32 -6.07 -12.45
C LEU A 286 -2.97 -5.00 -13.33
N ASP A 287 -4.23 -4.71 -13.04
CA ASP A 287 -5.00 -3.64 -13.67
C ASP A 287 -5.74 -2.79 -12.63
N GLY A 288 -6.33 -1.69 -13.08
CA GLY A 288 -7.03 -0.73 -12.23
C GLY A 288 -8.21 -1.29 -11.44
N SER A 289 -8.73 -2.48 -11.78
CA SER A 289 -9.79 -3.14 -11.02
C SER A 289 -9.30 -3.69 -9.68
N LEU A 290 -7.99 -3.73 -9.42
CA LEU A 290 -7.42 -4.13 -8.12
C LEU A 290 -8.15 -3.47 -6.95
N PHE A 291 -8.33 -2.16 -6.98
CA PHE A 291 -8.86 -1.41 -5.85
C PHE A 291 -10.31 -1.77 -5.51
N ILE A 292 -11.18 -1.93 -6.53
CA ILE A 292 -12.58 -2.32 -6.30
C ILE A 292 -12.70 -3.79 -5.87
N ARG A 293 -11.86 -4.68 -6.41
CA ARG A 293 -11.82 -6.09 -6.01
C ARG A 293 -11.41 -6.23 -4.55
N VAL A 294 -10.37 -5.51 -4.13
CA VAL A 294 -9.89 -5.50 -2.74
C VAL A 294 -10.94 -4.89 -1.80
N ALA A 295 -11.60 -3.80 -2.22
CA ALA A 295 -12.71 -3.22 -1.46
C ALA A 295 -13.86 -4.23 -1.29
N GLY A 296 -14.14 -5.04 -2.32
CA GLY A 296 -15.14 -6.08 -2.27
C GLY A 296 -14.84 -7.20 -1.30
N LEU A 297 -13.61 -7.71 -1.33
CA LEU A 297 -13.16 -8.74 -0.38
C LEU A 297 -13.25 -8.24 1.07
N ALA A 298 -12.83 -6.99 1.31
CA ALA A 298 -12.96 -6.38 2.63
C ALA A 298 -14.44 -6.22 3.04
N SER A 299 -15.31 -5.81 2.12
CA SER A 299 -16.74 -5.65 2.36
C SER A 299 -17.42 -6.97 2.72
N GLU A 300 -17.18 -8.02 1.92
CA GLU A 300 -17.66 -9.37 2.19
C GLU A 300 -17.17 -9.88 3.55
N ARG A 301 -15.92 -9.56 3.92
CA ARG A 301 -15.34 -9.99 5.19
C ARG A 301 -15.92 -9.25 6.40
N LEU A 302 -16.26 -7.97 6.28
CA LEU A 302 -16.64 -7.10 7.39
C LEU A 302 -18.15 -6.99 7.61
N PHE A 303 -18.97 -7.20 6.57
CA PHE A 303 -20.43 -6.95 6.58
C PHE A 303 -21.30 -8.21 6.45
N ARG A 304 -20.85 -9.31 7.04
CA ARG A 304 -21.54 -10.61 7.04
C ARG A 304 -22.91 -10.55 7.74
N LYS A 305 -23.93 -11.20 7.13
CA LYS A 305 -25.30 -11.32 7.64
C LYS A 305 -25.54 -12.46 8.65
N ASP A 306 -24.65 -13.44 8.72
CA ASP A 306 -24.81 -14.65 9.55
C ASP A 306 -24.31 -14.49 10.99
N LEU A 307 -23.69 -13.36 11.31
CA LEU A 307 -23.25 -13.04 12.66
C LEU A 307 -24.26 -12.09 13.30
N ASP A 308 -25.05 -12.61 14.24
CA ASP A 308 -25.86 -11.83 15.20
C ASP A 308 -24.97 -11.05 16.21
N VAL A 309 -23.68 -10.88 15.87
CA VAL A 309 -22.65 -10.20 16.64
C VAL A 309 -22.07 -9.11 15.76
N LYS A 310 -22.48 -7.88 16.04
CA LYS A 310 -21.73 -6.62 15.88
C LYS A 310 -20.40 -6.75 15.10
N THR A 311 -20.41 -6.37 13.82
CA THR A 311 -19.26 -6.04 12.96
C THR A 311 -18.13 -7.06 12.80
N GLY A 312 -17.73 -7.35 11.55
CA GLY A 312 -16.52 -8.13 11.31
C GLY A 312 -15.28 -7.51 11.97
N ILE A 313 -14.57 -8.30 12.77
CA ILE A 313 -13.33 -7.89 13.43
C ILE A 313 -12.17 -8.04 12.44
N TRP A 314 -11.30 -7.03 12.38
CA TRP A 314 -10.02 -7.07 11.65
C TRP A 314 -9.07 -8.11 12.23
N GLU A 315 -8.37 -8.85 11.36
CA GLU A 315 -7.45 -9.90 11.81
C GLU A 315 -6.19 -9.28 12.44
N ARG A 316 -5.83 -9.74 13.64
CA ARG A 316 -4.66 -9.24 14.38
C ARG A 316 -3.54 -10.26 14.53
N HIS A 317 -3.76 -11.50 14.13
CA HIS A 317 -2.78 -12.59 14.28
C HIS A 317 -1.79 -12.71 13.10
N GLY A 318 -1.95 -11.93 12.03
CA GLY A 318 -1.07 -11.97 10.86
C GLY A 318 -1.33 -13.22 9.99
N PHE A 319 -0.28 -13.73 9.35
CA PHE A 319 -0.33 -14.85 8.41
C PHE A 319 0.42 -16.09 8.93
N PHE A 320 0.68 -16.14 10.24
CA PHE A 320 1.34 -17.28 10.89
C PHE A 320 0.36 -18.46 11.03
N GLY A 321 0.82 -19.67 10.71
CA GLY A 321 0.08 -20.89 11.03
C GLY A 321 -0.95 -21.39 10.01
N VAL A 322 -0.86 -21.00 8.73
CA VAL A 322 -1.57 -21.70 7.64
C VAL A 322 -0.52 -22.38 6.77
N GLY A 323 -0.51 -23.72 6.79
CA GLY A 323 0.44 -24.53 6.04
C GLY A 323 0.56 -24.10 4.58
N SER A 324 1.81 -23.95 4.16
CA SER A 324 2.27 -24.02 2.77
C SER A 324 1.73 -25.27 2.07
#